data_AF-A0AAN6M7E8-F1
#
_entry.id   AF-A0AAN6M7E8-F1
#
_cell.length_a   1.000
_cell.length_b   1.000
_cell.length_c   1.000
_cell.angle_alpha   90.00
_cell.angle_beta   90.00
_cell.angle_gamma   90.00
#
_symmetry.space_group_name_H-M   'P 1'
#
loop_
_entity.id
_entity.type
_entity.pdbx_description
1 polymer ?
#
loop_
_entity_poly.entity_id
_entity_poly.type
_entity_poly.pdbx_seq_one_letter_code
_entity_poly.pdbx_strand_id
1 'polypeptide(L)'
;MSDRVAKKSSKTIQRATLAATIDELGFEVMPCSFCHSKGLRCKMLERSSRCGECVRRGRSCDGSGVPVSALDRIVAESRRLDSEEQDAEEALRAERLALAEAQKASAEAQRRLDESWARLDRLRRQKRMLLSRGGDMVRRGLESLDEMEEADRREANAAGDPVDMVDWDAAFVVPPELPLDLSFSGGPSFLVDQGSFDGTRQASQGSEVQDFFDVPFFFLVFCFHVCGKPCRLGCWFKK
;
A
#
# COMPACT_ATOMS: atom_id res chain seq x y z
N MET A 1 31.31 -51.77 -79.14
CA MET A 1 31.32 -50.30 -79.01
C MET A 1 31.77 -49.99 -77.59
N SER A 2 33.00 -49.52 -77.42
CA SER A 2 33.59 -49.34 -76.09
C SER A 2 33.01 -48.09 -75.43
N ASP A 3 32.33 -48.27 -74.31
CA ASP A 3 31.75 -47.19 -73.51
C ASP A 3 32.85 -46.25 -72.99
N ARG A 4 32.89 -45.03 -73.52
CA ARG A 4 33.73 -43.96 -73.01
C ARG A 4 33.13 -43.46 -71.70
N VAL A 5 33.55 -44.05 -70.57
CA VAL A 5 33.19 -43.55 -69.23
C VAL A 5 33.87 -42.20 -69.03
N ALA A 6 33.11 -41.11 -69.22
CA ALA A 6 33.57 -39.76 -68.94
C ALA A 6 33.77 -39.60 -67.42
N LYS A 7 35.03 -39.46 -66.98
CA LYS A 7 35.36 -39.15 -65.58
C LYS A 7 34.82 -37.75 -65.24
N LYS A 8 33.85 -37.68 -64.32
CA LYS A 8 33.35 -36.41 -63.79
C LYS A 8 34.48 -35.71 -63.02
N SER A 9 34.53 -34.38 -63.12
CA SER A 9 35.45 -33.56 -62.32
C SER A 9 35.19 -33.77 -60.83
N SER A 10 36.26 -33.82 -60.03
CA SER A 10 36.19 -33.93 -58.57
C SER A 10 35.25 -32.87 -57.96
N LYS A 11 35.28 -31.63 -58.48
CA LYS A 11 34.40 -30.54 -58.02
C LYS A 11 32.91 -30.82 -58.29
N THR A 12 32.60 -31.48 -59.40
CA THR A 12 31.22 -31.86 -59.74
C THR A 12 30.72 -32.95 -58.80
N ILE A 13 31.57 -33.91 -58.45
CA ILE A 13 31.27 -34.96 -57.47
C ILE A 13 31.02 -34.32 -56.10
N GLN A 14 31.92 -33.45 -55.63
CA GLN A 14 31.77 -32.75 -54.35
C GLN A 14 30.47 -31.95 -54.24
N ARG A 15 30.07 -31.21 -55.29
CA ARG A 15 28.79 -30.47 -55.31
C ARG A 15 27.59 -31.41 -55.27
N ALA A 16 27.64 -32.52 -55.99
CA ALA A 16 26.57 -33.51 -55.99
C ALA A 16 26.43 -34.17 -54.60
N THR A 17 27.56 -34.55 -53.99
CA THR A 17 27.60 -35.12 -52.64
C THR A 17 27.06 -34.12 -51.61
N LEU A 18 27.54 -32.87 -51.61
CA LEU A 18 27.08 -31.84 -50.69
C LEU A 18 25.58 -31.57 -50.83
N ALA A 19 25.08 -31.50 -52.06
CA ALA A 19 23.66 -31.30 -52.27
C ALA A 19 22.81 -32.47 -51.78
N ALA A 20 23.25 -33.72 -52.01
CA ALA A 20 22.58 -34.89 -51.46
C ALA A 20 22.54 -34.83 -49.92
N THR A 21 23.64 -34.44 -49.28
CA THR A 21 23.67 -34.24 -47.82
C THR A 21 22.69 -33.16 -47.37
N ILE A 22 22.56 -32.05 -48.10
CA ILE A 22 21.59 -30.99 -47.80
C ILE A 22 20.15 -31.50 -48.00
N ASP A 23 19.90 -32.34 -49.00
CA ASP A 23 18.57 -32.87 -49.26
C ASP A 23 18.10 -33.83 -48.15
N GLU A 24 19.05 -34.61 -47.60
CA GLU A 24 18.81 -35.58 -46.53
C GLU A 24 18.75 -34.93 -45.15
N LEU A 25 19.74 -34.09 -44.80
CA LEU A 25 19.92 -33.55 -43.44
C LEU A 25 19.49 -32.08 -43.30
N GLY A 26 19.22 -31.39 -44.41
CA GLY A 26 18.85 -29.98 -44.40
C GLY A 26 17.40 -29.75 -43.96
N PHE A 27 17.16 -28.59 -43.37
CA PHE A 27 15.84 -28.13 -42.98
C PHE A 27 15.21 -27.27 -44.09
N GLU A 28 13.88 -27.27 -44.12
CA GLU A 28 13.12 -26.44 -45.05
C GLU A 28 13.18 -24.98 -44.60
N VAL A 29 13.62 -24.13 -45.52
CA VAL A 29 13.70 -22.67 -45.34
C VAL A 29 12.76 -21.98 -46.30
N MET A 30 12.54 -20.68 -46.07
CA MET A 30 11.86 -19.84 -47.05
C MET A 30 12.56 -19.93 -48.42
N PRO A 31 11.80 -20.10 -49.51
CA PRO A 31 12.37 -20.38 -50.82
C PRO A 31 13.15 -19.19 -51.35
N CYS A 32 14.36 -19.46 -51.86
CA CYS A 32 15.16 -18.47 -52.58
C CYS A 32 14.47 -18.10 -53.91
N SER A 33 14.81 -16.95 -54.52
CA SER A 33 14.13 -16.46 -55.74
C SER A 33 14.10 -17.52 -56.86
N PHE A 34 15.18 -18.29 -57.01
CA PHE A 34 15.23 -19.37 -57.99
C PHE A 34 14.27 -20.51 -57.65
N CYS A 35 14.34 -21.06 -56.44
CA CYS A 35 13.48 -22.17 -56.02
C CYS A 35 12.00 -21.75 -56.04
N HIS A 36 11.69 -20.52 -55.65
CA HIS A 36 10.34 -19.95 -55.74
C HIS A 36 9.83 -19.91 -57.18
N SER A 37 10.62 -19.38 -58.13
CA SER A 37 10.23 -19.31 -59.54
C SER A 37 10.00 -20.68 -60.21
N LYS A 38 10.57 -21.75 -59.64
CA LYS A 38 10.45 -23.13 -60.13
C LYS A 38 9.50 -24.00 -59.31
N GLY A 39 8.90 -23.46 -58.25
CA GLY A 39 8.04 -24.23 -57.35
C GLY A 39 8.76 -25.35 -56.61
N LEU A 40 10.05 -25.18 -56.33
CA LEU A 40 10.88 -26.20 -55.65
C LEU A 40 10.99 -25.90 -54.15
N ARG A 41 11.06 -26.96 -53.34
CA ARG A 41 11.37 -26.83 -51.91
C ARG A 41 12.83 -26.44 -51.70
N CYS A 42 13.04 -25.43 -50.88
CA CYS A 42 14.38 -24.93 -50.57
C CYS A 42 14.84 -25.56 -49.25
N LYS A 43 15.86 -26.43 -49.33
CA LYS A 43 16.52 -27.01 -48.16
C LYS A 43 17.90 -26.41 -47.97
N MET A 44 18.23 -26.06 -46.74
CA MET A 44 19.54 -25.54 -46.35
C MET A 44 20.07 -26.31 -45.14
N LEU A 45 21.40 -26.36 -45.03
CA LEU A 45 22.08 -26.84 -43.83
C LEU A 45 22.45 -25.63 -42.98
N GLU A 46 22.51 -25.77 -41.66
CA GLU A 46 22.66 -24.65 -40.71
C GLU A 46 23.86 -23.75 -40.96
N ARG A 47 24.97 -24.32 -41.45
CA ARG A 47 26.21 -23.58 -41.74
C ARG A 47 26.43 -23.32 -43.24
N SER A 48 25.47 -23.68 -44.09
CA SER A 48 25.55 -23.45 -45.52
C SER A 48 24.82 -22.16 -45.87
N SER A 49 25.48 -21.25 -46.59
CA SER A 49 24.85 -20.08 -47.18
C SER A 49 24.04 -20.41 -48.45
N ARG A 50 24.02 -21.67 -48.88
CA ARG A 50 23.40 -22.10 -50.15
C ARG A 50 22.46 -23.29 -49.95
N CYS A 51 21.33 -23.24 -50.63
CA CYS A 51 20.38 -24.35 -50.67
C CYS A 51 20.84 -25.48 -51.60
N GLY A 52 20.30 -26.68 -51.40
CA GLY A 52 20.69 -27.90 -52.15
C GLY A 52 20.65 -27.69 -53.67
N GLU A 53 19.58 -27.08 -54.19
CA GLU A 53 19.41 -26.81 -55.62
C GLU A 53 20.46 -25.84 -56.17
N CYS A 54 20.72 -24.74 -55.45
CA CYS A 54 21.75 -23.78 -55.83
C CYS A 54 23.15 -24.40 -55.76
N VAL A 55 23.42 -25.29 -54.80
CA VAL A 55 24.67 -26.06 -54.70
C VAL A 55 24.85 -26.96 -55.92
N ARG A 56 23.84 -27.76 -56.30
CA ARG A 56 23.88 -28.63 -57.50
C ARG A 56 24.22 -27.85 -58.76
N ARG A 57 23.64 -26.65 -58.91
CA ARG A 57 23.83 -25.79 -60.08
C ARG A 57 25.09 -24.93 -60.05
N GLY A 58 25.77 -24.82 -58.91
CA GLY A 58 26.93 -23.95 -58.77
C GLY A 58 26.60 -22.45 -58.77
N ARG A 59 25.37 -22.04 -58.39
CA ARG A 59 24.92 -20.64 -58.34
C ARG A 59 24.87 -20.08 -56.92
N SER A 60 24.93 -18.75 -56.78
CA SER A 60 24.64 -18.05 -55.53
C SER A 60 23.20 -18.31 -55.07
N CYS A 61 22.96 -18.19 -53.77
CA CYS A 61 21.66 -18.39 -53.15
C CYS A 61 21.33 -17.14 -52.33
N ASP A 62 20.13 -16.62 -52.50
CA ASP A 62 19.55 -15.46 -51.82
C ASP A 62 18.56 -15.87 -50.70
N GLY A 63 18.35 -17.17 -50.50
CA GLY A 63 17.47 -17.69 -49.45
C GLY A 63 18.03 -17.44 -48.04
N SER A 64 17.15 -17.05 -47.11
CA SER A 64 17.48 -16.95 -45.68
C SER A 64 17.66 -18.35 -45.09
N GLY A 65 18.70 -18.57 -44.29
CA GLY A 65 18.93 -19.82 -43.56
C GLY A 65 17.99 -20.05 -42.37
N VAL A 66 16.87 -19.34 -42.28
CA VAL A 66 15.89 -19.46 -41.19
C VAL A 66 14.89 -20.56 -41.54
N PRO A 67 14.76 -21.62 -40.71
CA PRO A 67 13.80 -22.68 -40.95
C PRO A 67 12.37 -22.17 -40.77
N VAL A 68 11.44 -22.64 -41.62
CA VAL A 68 10.02 -22.26 -41.55
C VAL A 68 9.41 -22.66 -40.20
N SER A 69 9.81 -23.82 -39.65
CA SER A 69 9.36 -24.29 -38.34
C SER A 69 9.77 -23.39 -37.17
N ALA A 70 10.88 -22.65 -37.27
CA ALA A 70 11.24 -21.67 -36.25
C ALA A 70 10.31 -20.46 -36.31
N LEU A 71 9.92 -20.02 -37.50
CA LEU A 71 8.98 -18.92 -37.65
C LEU A 71 7.59 -19.28 -37.10
N ASP A 72 7.11 -20.49 -37.36
CA ASP A 72 5.82 -20.97 -36.80
C ASP A 72 5.82 -20.96 -35.28
N ARG A 73 6.93 -21.39 -34.65
CA ARG A 73 7.10 -21.35 -33.19
C ARG A 73 7.09 -19.92 -32.66
N ILE A 74 7.78 -19.00 -33.35
CA ILE A 74 7.81 -17.58 -32.96
C ILE A 74 6.41 -16.98 -33.05
N VAL A 75 5.66 -17.26 -34.12
CA VAL A 75 4.29 -16.75 -34.28
C VAL A 75 3.35 -17.32 -33.22
N ALA A 76 3.44 -18.62 -32.92
CA ALA A 76 2.62 -19.23 -31.88
C ALA A 76 2.91 -18.62 -30.50
N GLU A 77 4.19 -18.43 -30.19
CA GLU A 77 4.61 -17.83 -28.93
C GLU A 77 4.23 -16.35 -28.83
N SER A 78 4.38 -15.57 -29.91
CA SER A 78 3.91 -14.19 -29.98
C SER A 78 2.43 -14.08 -29.66
N ARG A 79 1.60 -14.94 -30.26
CA ARG A 79 0.15 -14.95 -30.00
C ARG A 79 -0.18 -15.33 -28.55
N ARG A 80 0.57 -16.27 -27.97
CA ARG A 80 0.42 -16.64 -26.55
C ARG A 80 0.72 -15.44 -25.65
N LEU A 81 1.82 -14.75 -25.92
CA LEU A 81 2.23 -13.57 -25.15
C LEU A 81 1.22 -12.42 -25.31
N ASP A 82 0.73 -12.17 -26.52
CA ASP A 82 -0.28 -11.12 -26.77
C ASP A 82 -1.57 -11.38 -25.96
N SER A 83 -2.00 -12.64 -25.83
CA SER A 83 -3.16 -12.98 -24.99
C SER A 83 -2.88 -12.78 -23.50
N GLU A 84 -1.70 -13.19 -23.02
CA GLU A 84 -1.30 -13.02 -21.62
C GLU A 84 -1.15 -11.53 -21.25
N GLU A 85 -0.66 -10.71 -22.18
CA GLU A 85 -0.59 -9.25 -22.04
C GLU A 85 -1.99 -8.65 -21.91
N GLN A 86 -2.93 -9.01 -22.80
CA GLN A 86 -4.31 -8.51 -22.74
C GLN A 86 -4.99 -8.86 -21.42
N ASP A 87 -4.88 -10.11 -20.97
CA ASP A 87 -5.45 -10.55 -19.68
C ASP A 87 -4.85 -9.76 -18.51
N ALA A 88 -3.53 -9.54 -18.51
CA ALA A 88 -2.86 -8.76 -17.48
C ALA A 88 -3.27 -7.29 -17.49
N GLU A 89 -3.42 -6.68 -18.67
CA GLU A 89 -3.90 -5.31 -18.81
C GLU A 89 -5.34 -5.15 -18.29
N GLU A 90 -6.23 -6.09 -18.60
CA GLU A 90 -7.60 -6.09 -18.10
C GLU A 90 -7.66 -6.23 -16.58
N ALA A 91 -6.84 -7.12 -16.01
CA ALA A 91 -6.73 -7.28 -14.56
C ALA A 91 -6.25 -5.98 -13.88
N LEU A 92 -5.23 -5.32 -14.44
CA LEU A 92 -4.72 -4.05 -13.91
C LEU A 92 -5.76 -2.93 -14.01
N ARG A 93 -6.51 -2.87 -15.11
CA ARG A 93 -7.62 -1.91 -15.27
C ARG A 93 -8.69 -2.13 -14.21
N ALA A 94 -9.07 -3.38 -13.95
CA ALA A 94 -10.05 -3.71 -12.91
C ALA A 94 -9.56 -3.30 -11.51
N GLU A 95 -8.30 -3.60 -11.17
CA GLU A 95 -7.70 -3.22 -9.90
C GLU A 95 -7.68 -1.69 -9.72
N ARG A 96 -7.30 -0.95 -10.77
CA ARG A 96 -7.29 0.52 -10.73
C ARG A 96 -8.67 1.11 -10.48
N LEU A 97 -9.72 0.54 -11.08
CA LEU A 97 -11.10 0.97 -10.84
C LEU A 97 -11.52 0.69 -9.39
N ALA A 98 -11.20 -0.50 -8.86
CA ALA A 98 -11.47 -0.85 -7.47
C ALA A 98 -10.75 0.09 -6.47
N LEU A 99 -9.49 0.44 -6.74
CA LEU A 99 -8.76 1.43 -5.93
C LEU A 99 -9.41 2.81 -5.98
N ALA A 100 -9.87 3.26 -7.16
CA ALA A 100 -10.54 4.54 -7.29
C ALA A 100 -11.88 4.59 -6.53
N GLU A 101 -12.62 3.48 -6.49
CA GLU A 101 -13.83 3.34 -5.70
C GLU A 101 -13.54 3.35 -4.20
N ALA A 102 -12.53 2.59 -3.76
CA ALA A 102 -12.09 2.57 -2.37
C ALA A 102 -11.66 3.96 -1.89
N GLN A 103 -10.89 4.70 -2.70
CA GLN A 103 -10.48 6.07 -2.40
C GLN A 103 -11.66 7.02 -2.24
N LYS A 104 -12.70 6.90 -3.08
CA LYS A 104 -13.93 7.70 -2.94
C LYS A 104 -14.63 7.39 -1.62
N ALA A 105 -14.77 6.10 -1.28
CA ALA A 105 -15.38 5.69 -0.01
C ALA A 105 -14.59 6.21 1.20
N SER A 106 -13.25 6.16 1.16
CA SER A 106 -12.40 6.75 2.21
C SER A 106 -12.57 8.26 2.33
N ALA A 107 -12.66 8.98 1.21
CA ALA A 107 -12.89 10.42 1.21
C ALA A 107 -14.25 10.80 1.82
N GLU A 108 -15.30 10.02 1.53
CA GLU A 108 -16.62 10.19 2.15
C GLU A 108 -16.60 9.91 3.65
N ALA A 109 -15.92 8.85 4.08
CA ALA A 109 -15.73 8.54 5.49
C ALA A 109 -15.01 9.68 6.22
N GLN A 110 -13.95 10.23 5.62
CA GLN A 110 -13.21 11.37 6.17
C GLN A 110 -14.11 12.60 6.33
N ARG A 111 -14.93 12.92 5.32
CA ARG A 111 -15.89 14.03 5.41
C ARG A 111 -16.86 13.87 6.59
N ARG A 112 -17.37 12.65 6.82
CA ARG A 112 -18.25 12.38 7.98
C ARG A 112 -17.53 12.59 9.31
N LEU A 113 -16.26 12.20 9.40
CA LEU A 113 -15.45 12.46 10.58
C LEU A 113 -15.29 13.97 10.80
N ASP A 114 -14.92 14.72 9.76
CA ASP A 114 -14.73 16.16 9.84
C ASP A 114 -16.02 16.90 10.24
N GLU A 115 -17.18 16.48 9.71
CA GLU A 115 -18.49 17.00 10.08
C GLU A 115 -18.83 16.75 11.56
N SER A 116 -18.56 15.53 12.03
CA SER A 116 -18.78 15.15 13.42
C SER A 116 -17.85 15.92 14.37
N TRP A 117 -16.59 16.12 13.97
CA TRP A 117 -15.62 16.93 14.68
C TRP A 117 -16.04 18.39 14.76
N ALA A 118 -16.46 18.97 13.65
CA ALA A 118 -16.96 20.35 13.62
C ALA A 118 -18.21 20.51 14.51
N ARG A 119 -19.08 19.50 14.57
CA ARG A 119 -20.23 19.48 15.49
C ARG A 119 -19.78 19.43 16.94
N LEU A 120 -18.83 18.55 17.30
CA LEU A 120 -18.29 18.44 18.65
C LEU A 120 -17.65 19.75 19.10
N ASP A 121 -16.87 20.39 18.22
CA ASP A 121 -16.21 21.66 18.52
C ASP A 121 -17.21 22.79 18.75
N ARG A 122 -18.32 22.84 17.99
CA ARG A 122 -19.42 23.78 18.26
C ARG A 122 -20.01 23.55 19.65
N LEU A 123 -20.31 22.31 20.01
CA LEU A 123 -20.85 21.98 21.34
C LEU A 123 -19.87 22.34 22.46
N ARG A 124 -18.57 22.09 22.28
CA ARG A 124 -17.52 22.48 23.24
C ARG A 124 -17.46 24.00 23.41
N ARG A 125 -17.56 24.77 22.32
CA ARG A 125 -17.62 26.24 22.36
C ARG A 125 -18.86 26.72 23.11
N GLN A 126 -20.03 26.17 22.79
CA GLN A 126 -21.29 26.49 23.48
C GLN A 126 -21.22 26.18 24.98
N LYS A 127 -20.70 25.01 25.36
CA LYS A 127 -20.49 24.62 26.76
C LYS A 127 -19.59 25.61 27.49
N ARG A 128 -18.45 26.00 26.89
CA ARG A 128 -17.55 27.00 27.50
C ARG A 128 -18.23 28.35 27.71
N MET A 129 -19.00 28.81 26.72
CA MET A 129 -19.72 30.08 26.83
C MET A 129 -20.80 30.04 27.92
N LEU A 130 -21.55 28.94 28.03
CA LEU A 130 -22.54 28.76 29.10
C LEU A 130 -21.89 28.72 30.49
N LEU A 131 -20.80 27.98 30.64
CA LEU A 131 -20.07 27.90 31.91
C LEU A 131 -19.47 29.25 32.30
N SER A 132 -18.89 29.99 31.35
CA SER A 132 -18.38 31.34 31.59
C SER A 132 -19.49 32.27 32.08
N ARG A 133 -20.64 32.28 31.40
CA ARG A 133 -21.80 33.11 31.77
C ARG A 133 -22.36 32.72 33.15
N GLY A 134 -22.43 31.43 33.45
CA GLY A 134 -22.83 30.94 34.77
C GLY A 134 -21.86 31.38 35.86
N GLY A 135 -20.56 31.30 35.62
CA GLY A 135 -19.53 31.79 36.54
C GLY A 135 -19.62 33.29 36.79
N ASP A 136 -19.89 34.10 35.76
CA ASP A 136 -20.07 35.55 35.91
C ASP A 136 -21.35 35.91 36.69
N MET A 137 -22.44 35.16 36.50
CA MET A 137 -23.67 35.32 37.29
C MET A 137 -23.44 35.00 38.77
N VAL A 138 -22.74 33.90 39.07
CA VAL A 138 -22.40 33.51 40.45
C VAL A 138 -21.50 34.57 41.08
N ARG A 139 -20.48 35.06 40.37
CA ARG A 139 -19.58 36.11 40.89
C ARG A 139 -20.33 37.37 41.28
N ARG A 140 -21.20 37.90 40.40
CA ARG A 140 -22.02 39.08 40.70
C ARG A 140 -22.99 38.85 41.85
N GLY A 141 -23.54 37.64 41.97
CA GLY A 141 -24.40 37.26 43.08
C GLY A 141 -23.64 37.27 44.41
N LEU A 142 -22.41 36.76 44.44
CA LEU A 142 -21.55 36.80 45.62
C LEU A 142 -21.11 38.23 45.95
N GLU A 143 -20.70 39.04 44.97
CA GLU A 143 -20.38 40.47 45.16
C GLU A 143 -21.56 41.23 45.78
N SER A 144 -22.79 40.99 45.30
CA SER A 144 -24.00 41.60 45.87
C SER A 144 -24.32 41.12 47.29
N LEU A 145 -23.99 39.88 47.64
CA LEU A 145 -24.19 39.34 48.99
C LEU A 145 -23.15 39.90 49.95
N ASP A 146 -21.89 39.95 49.53
CA ASP A 146 -20.79 40.54 50.30
C ASP A 146 -21.08 42.03 50.60
N GLU A 147 -21.59 42.80 49.62
CA GLU A 147 -22.01 44.20 49.80
C GLU A 147 -23.14 44.36 50.84
N MET A 148 -24.11 43.44 50.84
CA MET A 148 -25.23 43.46 51.79
C MET A 148 -24.78 43.10 53.20
N GLU A 149 -23.95 42.07 53.33
CA GLU A 149 -23.38 41.67 54.62
C GLU A 149 -22.50 42.77 55.22
N GLU A 150 -21.72 43.47 54.39
CA GLU A 150 -20.97 44.64 54.83
C GLU A 150 -21.87 45.79 55.31
N ALA A 151 -23.01 46.03 54.66
CA ALA A 151 -23.98 47.04 55.08
C ALA A 151 -24.61 46.68 56.42
N ASP A 152 -25.09 45.45 56.58
CA ASP A 152 -25.65 44.94 57.84
C ASP A 152 -24.63 45.03 58.97
N ARG A 153 -23.35 44.71 58.71
CA ARG A 153 -22.27 44.83 59.69
C ARG A 153 -22.03 46.29 60.08
N ARG A 154 -22.12 47.24 59.14
CA ARG A 154 -22.03 48.68 59.43
C ARG A 154 -23.20 49.14 60.29
N GLU A 155 -24.41 48.65 60.03
CA GLU A 155 -25.61 48.95 60.81
C GLU A 155 -25.53 48.37 62.22
N ALA A 156 -25.13 47.09 62.37
CA ALA A 156 -24.93 46.46 63.66
C ALA A 156 -23.85 47.17 64.51
N ASN A 157 -22.72 47.54 63.88
CA ASN A 157 -21.66 48.30 64.54
C ASN A 157 -22.10 49.71 64.95
N ALA A 158 -23.04 50.33 64.22
CA ALA A 158 -23.59 51.65 64.53
C ALA A 158 -24.73 51.58 65.57
N ALA A 159 -25.49 50.49 65.60
CA ALA A 159 -26.60 50.27 66.53
C ALA A 159 -26.14 49.86 67.93
N GLY A 160 -24.88 49.46 68.12
CA GLY A 160 -24.33 49.15 69.45
C GLY A 160 -25.04 47.98 70.15
N ASP A 161 -25.59 47.04 69.39
CA ASP A 161 -26.23 45.84 69.95
C ASP A 161 -25.22 44.68 70.00
N PRO A 162 -24.99 44.06 71.18
CA PRO A 162 -24.16 42.88 71.29
C PRO A 162 -24.99 41.66 70.90
N VAL A 163 -24.81 41.18 69.67
CA VAL A 163 -25.37 39.89 69.27
C VAL A 163 -24.42 38.81 69.78
N ASP A 164 -24.85 38.07 70.80
CA ASP A 164 -24.12 36.91 71.34
C ASP A 164 -23.84 35.90 70.22
N MET A 165 -22.55 35.61 70.05
CA MET A 165 -22.02 34.62 69.14
C MET A 165 -22.49 33.23 69.58
N VAL A 166 -23.51 32.69 68.92
CA VAL A 166 -23.90 31.29 69.08
C VAL A 166 -22.77 30.41 68.55
N ASP A 167 -22.08 29.76 69.48
CA ASP A 167 -21.08 28.73 69.20
C ASP A 167 -21.77 27.47 68.66
N TRP A 168 -21.72 27.29 67.33
CA TRP A 168 -22.31 26.13 66.66
C TRP A 168 -21.53 24.82 66.88
N ASP A 169 -20.30 24.87 67.44
CA ASP A 169 -19.57 23.67 67.84
C ASP A 169 -20.15 23.06 69.15
N ALA A 170 -20.86 23.86 69.96
CA ALA A 170 -21.55 23.38 71.15
C ALA A 170 -22.93 22.76 70.87
N ALA A 171 -23.54 23.06 69.71
CA ALA A 171 -24.86 22.55 69.32
C ALA A 171 -24.81 21.10 68.81
N PHE A 172 -23.63 20.61 68.43
CA PHE A 172 -23.40 19.22 68.00
C PHE A 172 -22.36 18.52 68.90
N VAL A 173 -22.67 18.42 70.19
CA VAL A 173 -22.01 17.42 71.05
C VAL A 173 -22.49 16.05 70.57
N VAL A 174 -21.67 15.38 69.76
CA VAL A 174 -21.81 13.95 69.48
C VAL A 174 -21.64 13.21 70.80
N PRO A 175 -22.66 12.49 71.31
CA PRO A 175 -22.49 11.67 72.50
C PRO A 175 -21.47 10.57 72.20
N PRO A 176 -20.44 10.36 73.05
CA PRO A 176 -19.64 9.15 72.96
C PRO A 176 -20.49 7.98 73.48
N GLU A 177 -20.23 6.79 72.92
CA GLU A 177 -20.87 5.48 73.21
C GLU A 177 -22.01 5.03 72.26
N LEU A 178 -21.64 4.75 70.99
CA LEU A 178 -21.87 3.50 70.20
C LEU A 178 -23.31 2.95 69.93
N PRO A 179 -23.57 2.16 68.86
CA PRO A 179 -22.63 1.38 68.05
C PRO A 179 -22.73 1.55 66.51
N LEU A 180 -21.58 1.29 65.89
CA LEU A 180 -21.37 1.00 64.48
C LEU A 180 -22.27 -0.16 64.02
N ASP A 181 -23.28 0.10 63.19
CA ASP A 181 -23.67 -0.77 62.07
C ASP A 181 -24.79 -0.14 61.24
N LEU A 182 -24.41 0.71 60.29
CA LEU A 182 -25.19 0.92 59.07
C LEU A 182 -24.23 0.97 57.90
N SER A 183 -24.06 -0.19 57.28
CA SER A 183 -23.44 -0.37 55.98
C SER A 183 -24.24 0.38 54.91
N PHE A 184 -23.96 1.67 54.74
CA PHE A 184 -24.33 2.39 53.53
C PHE A 184 -23.29 2.08 52.43
N SER A 185 -23.42 0.87 51.86
CA SER A 185 -22.75 0.53 50.61
C SER A 185 -23.40 1.32 49.48
N GLY A 186 -22.88 2.52 49.22
CA GLY A 186 -23.43 3.41 48.18
C GLY A 186 -22.51 4.56 47.84
N GLY A 187 -21.18 4.32 47.80
CA GLY A 187 -20.23 5.29 47.29
C GLY A 187 -20.24 5.28 45.75
N PRO A 188 -20.35 6.43 45.07
CA PRO A 188 -20.08 6.50 43.64
C PRO A 188 -18.58 6.34 43.43
N SER A 189 -18.20 5.35 42.63
CA SER A 189 -16.83 5.14 42.16
C SER A 189 -16.29 6.40 41.50
N PHE A 190 -15.43 7.12 42.21
CA PHE A 190 -14.61 8.18 41.65
C PHE A 190 -13.52 7.51 40.82
N LEU A 191 -13.80 7.33 39.54
CA LEU A 191 -12.85 6.83 38.55
C LEU A 191 -11.85 7.97 38.29
N VAL A 192 -10.68 7.88 38.93
CA VAL A 192 -9.54 8.73 38.65
C VAL A 192 -9.02 8.37 37.26
N ASP A 193 -9.38 9.19 36.27
CA ASP A 193 -8.82 9.16 34.93
C ASP A 193 -7.43 9.79 34.98
N GLN A 194 -6.38 8.97 34.95
CA GLN A 194 -5.01 9.43 34.70
C GLN A 194 -4.84 9.65 33.20
N GLY A 195 -5.23 10.83 32.74
CA GLY A 195 -5.02 11.31 31.37
C GLY A 195 -4.07 12.51 31.34
N SER A 196 -2.78 12.23 31.09
CA SER A 196 -1.84 12.99 30.26
C SER A 196 -1.76 14.53 30.43
N PHE A 197 -0.67 14.97 31.08
CA PHE A 197 -0.12 16.31 30.94
C PHE A 197 1.02 16.26 29.91
N ASP A 198 0.75 16.70 28.68
CA ASP A 198 1.79 17.13 27.74
C ASP A 198 1.53 18.58 27.36
N GLY A 199 2.35 19.46 27.94
CA GLY A 199 2.38 20.88 27.67
C GLY A 199 3.08 21.17 26.34
N THR A 200 2.43 22.00 25.52
CA THR A 200 3.04 22.61 24.35
C THR A 200 3.90 23.80 24.79
N ARG A 201 5.17 23.85 24.36
CA ARG A 201 5.89 25.13 24.18
C ARG A 201 6.60 25.13 22.83
N GLN A 202 6.21 26.10 22.00
CA GLN A 202 6.93 26.51 20.81
C GLN A 202 8.28 27.16 21.19
N ALA A 203 9.31 26.82 20.42
CA ALA A 203 10.42 27.72 20.14
C ALA A 203 10.74 27.60 18.65
N SER A 204 10.71 28.74 17.97
CA SER A 204 11.09 28.96 16.58
C SER A 204 12.60 29.25 16.47
N GLN A 205 13.09 29.22 15.21
CA GLN A 205 14.47 29.35 14.70
C GLN A 205 15.12 27.98 14.49
N GLY A 206 15.67 27.61 13.34
CA GLY A 206 16.03 28.29 12.09
C GLY A 206 17.12 27.42 11.46
N SER A 207 16.98 27.07 10.18
CA SER A 207 18.01 26.60 9.23
C SER A 207 19.21 25.77 9.74
N GLU A 208 19.34 24.51 9.29
CA GLU A 208 20.50 24.09 8.49
C GLU A 208 20.34 22.69 7.90
N VAL A 209 20.88 22.55 6.70
CA VAL A 209 20.95 21.36 5.85
C VAL A 209 22.02 20.42 6.40
N GLN A 210 21.75 19.12 6.50
CA GLN A 210 22.68 18.06 6.06
C GLN A 210 22.10 16.65 6.18
N ASP A 211 22.26 15.92 5.09
CA ASP A 211 22.08 14.49 4.89
C ASP A 211 23.00 13.63 5.78
N PHE A 212 22.66 12.33 5.87
CA PHE A 212 23.50 11.13 6.10
C PHE A 212 23.09 10.18 7.24
N PHE A 213 23.15 8.87 6.88
CA PHE A 213 22.93 7.61 7.61
C PHE A 213 21.47 7.13 7.70
N ASP A 214 20.95 6.23 6.86
CA ASP A 214 21.44 4.94 6.32
C ASP A 214 21.48 3.81 7.36
N VAL A 215 20.32 3.22 7.69
CA VAL A 215 20.15 1.89 8.30
C VAL A 215 18.77 1.31 7.88
N PRO A 216 18.68 0.04 7.44
CA PRO A 216 17.53 -0.47 6.72
C PRO A 216 16.37 -0.81 7.67
N PHE A 217 15.21 -0.20 7.40
CA PHE A 217 13.96 -0.55 8.07
C PHE A 217 13.46 -1.91 7.55
N PHE A 218 13.46 -2.89 8.44
CA PHE A 218 12.85 -4.20 8.27
C PHE A 218 11.40 -4.06 7.81
N PHE A 219 11.11 -4.52 6.59
CA PHE A 219 9.76 -4.83 6.14
C PHE A 219 9.29 -6.11 6.85
N LEU A 220 8.69 -5.96 8.04
CA LEU A 220 7.82 -6.98 8.62
C LEU A 220 6.40 -6.76 8.09
N VAL A 221 6.12 -7.31 6.92
CA VAL A 221 4.74 -7.47 6.43
C VAL A 221 4.07 -8.55 7.26
N PHE A 222 3.16 -8.12 8.14
CA PHE A 222 2.17 -8.98 8.77
C PHE A 222 1.20 -9.50 7.70
N CYS A 223 1.53 -10.64 7.09
CA CYS A 223 0.55 -11.45 6.36
C CYS A 223 -0.22 -12.32 7.37
N PHE A 224 -1.33 -11.81 7.88
CA PHE A 224 -2.37 -12.65 8.47
C PHE A 224 -3.02 -13.45 7.32
N HIS A 225 -2.56 -14.68 7.11
CA HIS A 225 -3.22 -15.61 6.21
C HIS A 225 -4.35 -16.31 6.97
N VAL A 226 -5.59 -16.01 6.56
CA VAL A 226 -6.72 -16.93 6.67
C VAL A 226 -6.40 -18.16 5.84
N CYS A 227 -5.81 -19.18 6.46
CA CYS A 227 -5.96 -20.58 6.09
C CYS A 227 -5.19 -21.45 7.09
N GLY A 228 -5.93 -22.16 7.95
CA GLY A 228 -5.35 -23.10 8.90
C GLY A 228 -4.67 -24.26 8.16
N LYS A 229 -3.33 -24.25 8.14
CA LYS A 229 -2.43 -25.42 8.07
C LYS A 229 -0.97 -24.96 8.26
N PRO A 230 -0.17 -25.62 9.12
CA PRO A 230 1.23 -25.27 9.31
C PRO A 230 2.09 -25.84 8.17
N CYS A 231 2.57 -24.98 7.27
CA CYS A 231 3.62 -25.33 6.32
C CYS A 231 4.99 -25.06 6.96
N ARG A 232 5.81 -26.11 7.03
CA ARG A 232 7.19 -26.08 7.53
C ARG A 232 8.02 -25.09 6.69
N LEU A 233 8.59 -24.07 7.34
CA LEU A 233 9.60 -23.21 6.75
C LEU A 233 10.90 -24.01 6.57
N GLY A 234 11.24 -24.30 5.31
CA GLY A 234 12.58 -24.72 4.93
C GLY A 234 13.47 -23.50 4.78
N CYS A 235 14.46 -23.36 5.67
CA CYS A 235 15.53 -22.38 5.53
C CYS A 235 16.31 -22.63 4.24
N TRP A 236 16.36 -21.64 3.36
CA TRP A 236 17.41 -21.53 2.34
C TRP A 236 18.31 -20.37 2.74
N PHE A 237 19.47 -20.70 3.32
CA PHE A 237 20.60 -19.80 3.44
C PHE A 237 21.73 -20.39 2.61
N LYS A 238 22.17 -19.67 1.58
CA LYS A 238 23.36 -20.04 0.79
C LYS A 238 24.13 -18.77 0.41
N LYS A 239 25.25 -18.62 1.12
CA LYS A 239 26.43 -17.75 0.94
C LYS A 239 26.21 -16.24 0.91
#